data_AF-A0A974PVU9-F1
#
_entry.id   AF-A0A974PVU9-F1
#
_cell.length_a   1.000
_cell.length_b   1.000
_cell.length_c   1.000
_cell.angle_alpha   90.00
_cell.angle_beta   90.00
_cell.angle_gamma   90.00
#
_symmetry.space_group_name_H-M   'P 1'
#
loop_
_entity.id
_entity.type
_entity.pdbx_description
1 polymer ?
#
loop_
_entity_poly.entity_id
_entity_poly.type
_entity_poly.pdbx_seq_one_letter_code
_entity_poly.pdbx_strand_id
1 'polypeptide(L)'
;MRHQCTPDTDLDELVGHDEADGFHPGPLSLAMKSGEELELLASGTLSPLLLLKLAALTQGMFLVETGEAISPLPCFRLVLH
;
A
#
# COMPACT_ATOMS: atom_id res chain seq x y z
N MET A 1 -10.27 -4.04 -3.54
CA MET A 1 -9.18 -4.12 -4.54
C MET A 1 -8.37 -5.40 -4.35
N ARG A 2 -7.76 -5.92 -5.41
CA ARG A 2 -6.83 -7.06 -5.36
C ARG A 2 -5.53 -6.71 -6.05
N HIS A 3 -4.41 -7.13 -5.49
CA HIS A 3 -3.08 -6.91 -6.05
C HIS A 3 -2.29 -8.21 -6.02
N GLN A 4 -1.70 -8.58 -7.16
CA GLN A 4 -0.91 -9.80 -7.31
C GLN A 4 0.54 -9.51 -6.95
N CYS A 5 0.98 -9.98 -5.79
CA CYS A 5 2.37 -9.82 -5.37
C CYS A 5 3.31 -10.70 -6.20
N THR A 6 4.52 -10.18 -6.37
CA THR A 6 5.67 -10.88 -6.95
C THR A 6 6.83 -10.86 -5.94
N PRO A 7 7.94 -11.58 -6.19
CA PRO A 7 9.16 -11.44 -5.38
C PRO A 7 9.78 -10.04 -5.42
N ASP A 8 9.48 -9.25 -6.47
CA ASP A 8 10.00 -7.91 -6.68
C ASP A 8 9.06 -6.83 -6.12
N THR A 9 7.87 -7.20 -5.62
CA THR A 9 6.93 -6.25 -5.04
C THR A 9 7.53 -5.56 -3.83
N ASP A 10 7.53 -4.22 -3.85
CA ASP A 10 8.09 -3.36 -2.84
C ASP A 10 7.09 -2.30 -2.37
N LEU A 11 7.59 -1.29 -1.63
CA LEU A 11 6.73 -0.20 -1.17
C LEU A 11 6.39 0.81 -2.25
N ASP A 12 7.26 1.00 -3.24
CA ASP A 12 7.00 1.95 -4.32
C ASP A 12 5.81 1.44 -5.15
N GLU A 13 5.77 0.14 -5.43
CA GLU A 13 4.61 -0.50 -6.06
C GLU A 13 3.34 -0.38 -5.22
N LEU A 14 3.41 -0.65 -3.90
CA LEU A 14 2.22 -0.73 -3.05
C LEU A 14 1.70 0.63 -2.58
N VAL A 15 2.58 1.56 -2.23
CA VAL A 15 2.27 2.90 -1.70
C VAL A 15 2.15 3.90 -2.84
N GLY A 16 2.98 3.77 -3.86
CA GLY A 16 3.09 4.71 -4.97
C GLY A 16 4.49 5.29 -5.07
N HIS A 17 4.80 5.84 -6.23
CA HIS A 17 6.10 6.36 -6.59
C HIS A 17 5.98 7.60 -7.46
N ASP A 18 7.06 8.36 -7.54
CA ASP A 18 7.16 9.49 -8.46
C ASP A 18 7.53 9.02 -9.87
N GLU A 19 6.76 9.49 -10.85
CA GLU A 19 7.11 9.44 -12.26
C GLU A 19 7.31 10.85 -12.83
N ALA A 20 7.67 10.95 -14.11
CA ALA A 20 7.99 12.23 -14.75
C ALA A 20 6.83 13.25 -14.76
N ASP A 21 5.58 12.77 -14.66
CA ASP A 21 4.36 13.56 -14.66
C ASP A 21 3.74 13.73 -13.26
N GLY A 22 4.35 13.18 -12.21
CA GLY A 22 3.95 13.37 -10.82
C GLY A 22 3.90 12.07 -10.02
N PHE A 23 3.34 12.16 -8.82
CA PHE A 23 3.18 11.02 -7.93
C PHE A 23 2.01 10.14 -8.36
N HIS A 24 2.28 8.84 -8.55
CA HIS A 24 1.27 7.83 -8.87
C HIS A 24 0.98 6.97 -7.64
N PRO A 25 -0.25 7.03 -7.08
CA PRO A 25 -0.58 6.29 -5.87
C PRO A 25 -0.71 4.80 -6.15
N GLY A 26 -0.07 3.99 -5.30
CA GLY A 26 -0.18 2.54 -5.31
C GLY A 26 -1.50 2.03 -4.69
N PRO A 27 -1.78 0.72 -4.81
CA PRO A 27 -3.01 0.10 -4.35
C PRO A 27 -3.27 0.26 -2.85
N LEU A 28 -2.23 0.31 -2.01
CA LEU A 28 -2.37 0.51 -0.57
C LEU A 28 -2.89 1.92 -0.26
N SER A 29 -2.22 2.94 -0.83
CA SER A 29 -2.63 4.34 -0.67
C SER A 29 -4.06 4.56 -1.18
N LEU A 30 -4.40 3.98 -2.34
CA LEU A 30 -5.74 4.07 -2.91
C LEU A 30 -6.80 3.41 -2.01
N ALA A 31 -6.56 2.17 -1.57
CA ALA A 31 -7.50 1.44 -0.72
C ALA A 31 -7.71 2.11 0.64
N MET A 32 -6.64 2.66 1.25
CA MET A 32 -6.75 3.40 2.50
C MET A 32 -7.60 4.67 2.35
N LYS A 33 -7.42 5.41 1.25
CA LYS A 33 -8.20 6.62 0.94
C LYS A 33 -9.66 6.34 0.61
N SER A 34 -9.95 5.24 -0.08
CA SER A 34 -11.31 4.85 -0.45
C SER A 34 -12.03 4.08 0.65
N GLY A 35 -11.31 3.56 1.65
CA GLY A 35 -11.86 2.69 2.68
C GLY A 35 -12.22 1.30 2.18
N GLU A 36 -11.69 0.89 1.03
CA GLU A 36 -11.88 -0.43 0.47
C GLU A 36 -10.95 -1.46 1.11
N GLU A 37 -11.35 -2.73 1.05
CA GLU A 37 -10.45 -3.84 1.37
C GLU A 37 -9.39 -4.00 0.27
N LEU A 38 -8.13 -4.22 0.65
CA LEU A 38 -7.05 -4.60 -0.26
C LEU A 38 -6.61 -6.03 0.05
N GLU A 39 -6.79 -6.92 -0.93
CA GLU A 39 -6.26 -8.28 -0.91
C GLU A 39 -4.89 -8.32 -1.61
N LEU A 40 -3.84 -8.71 -0.88
CA LEU A 40 -2.52 -9.02 -1.45
C LEU A 40 -2.44 -10.52 -1.74
N LEU A 41 -2.58 -10.88 -3.02
CA LEU A 41 -2.53 -12.26 -3.49
C LEU A 41 -1.08 -12.72 -3.63
N ALA A 42 -0.79 -13.97 -3.27
CA ALA A 42 0.58 -14.50 -3.20
C ALA A 42 1.49 -13.68 -2.26
N SER A 43 0.91 -13.14 -1.18
CA SER A 43 1.62 -12.39 -0.14
C SER A 43 2.79 -13.16 0.49
N GLY A 44 2.81 -14.49 0.36
CA GLY A 44 3.94 -15.33 0.74
C GLY A 44 5.23 -15.10 -0.06
N THR A 45 5.20 -14.38 -1.18
CA THR A 45 6.43 -13.96 -1.91
C THR A 45 7.06 -12.70 -1.31
N LEU A 46 6.33 -11.96 -0.47
CA LEU A 46 6.80 -10.72 0.13
C LEU A 46 7.84 -11.02 1.21
N SER A 47 8.85 -10.15 1.30
CA SER A 47 9.84 -10.27 2.36
C SER A 47 9.20 -10.04 3.75
N PRO A 48 9.68 -10.71 4.81
CA PRO A 48 9.20 -10.47 6.18
C PRO A 48 9.30 -9.01 6.61
N LEU A 49 10.34 -8.30 6.14
CA LEU A 49 10.51 -6.87 6.39
C LEU A 49 9.40 -6.05 5.76
N LEU A 50 9.00 -6.37 4.52
CA LEU A 50 7.91 -5.68 3.84
C LEU A 50 6.58 -5.90 4.55
N LEU A 51 6.29 -7.14 4.98
CA LEU A 51 5.10 -7.44 5.77
C LEU A 51 5.05 -6.63 7.08
N LEU A 52 6.19 -6.47 7.76
CA LEU A 52 6.29 -5.63 8.96
C LEU A 52 6.01 -4.15 8.66
N LYS A 53 6.58 -3.62 7.56
CA LYS A 53 6.32 -2.25 7.12
C LYS A 53 4.85 -2.04 6.78
N LEU A 54 4.21 -2.97 6.08
CA LEU A 54 2.78 -2.92 5.77
C LEU A 54 1.93 -2.86 7.04
N ALA A 55 2.23 -3.68 8.04
CA ALA A 55 1.52 -3.64 9.32
C ALA A 55 1.61 -2.25 9.99
N ALA A 56 2.77 -1.60 9.93
CA ALA A 56 2.91 -0.23 10.45
C ALA A 56 2.15 0.80 9.60
N LEU A 57 2.27 0.73 8.28
CA LEU A 57 1.67 1.68 7.33
C LEU A 57 0.13 1.65 7.35
N THR A 58 -0.48 0.50 7.65
CA THR A 58 -1.95 0.40 7.78
C THR A 58 -2.52 1.22 8.94
N GLN A 59 -1.70 1.75 9.85
CA GLN A 59 -2.14 2.67 10.91
C GLN A 59 -2.25 4.13 10.44
N GLY A 60 -1.75 4.42 9.23
CA GLY A 60 -1.62 5.75 8.68
C GLY A 60 -0.22 6.01 8.17
N MET A 61 -0.11 6.85 7.15
CA MET A 61 1.16 7.20 6.53
C MET A 61 1.17 8.66 6.07
N PHE A 62 2.37 9.22 5.94
CA PHE A 62 2.59 10.54 5.38
C PHE A 62 3.43 10.38 4.11
N LEU A 63 2.87 10.79 2.97
CA LEU A 63 3.56 10.83 1.69
C LEU A 63 4.39 12.11 1.62
N VAL A 64 5.70 11.99 1.57
CA VAL A 64 6.61 13.14 1.60
C VAL A 64 6.56 13.90 0.27
N GLU A 65 6.33 13.16 -0.81
CA GLU A 65 6.29 13.59 -2.19
C GLU A 65 5.14 14.58 -2.43
N THR A 66 3.97 14.28 -1.85
CA THR A 66 2.75 15.10 -2.00
C THR A 66 2.45 15.97 -0.78
N GLY A 67 3.14 15.75 0.35
CA GLY A 67 2.82 16.37 1.63
C GLY A 67 1.50 15.89 2.23
N GLU A 68 0.96 14.77 1.75
CA GLU A 68 -0.35 14.26 2.12
C GLU A 68 -0.26 13.28 3.29
N ALA A 69 -1.12 13.49 4.30
CA ALA A 69 -1.35 12.52 5.35
C ALA A 69 -2.52 11.59 4.97
N ILE A 70 -2.24 10.30 4.81
CA ILE A 70 -3.25 9.28 4.57
C ILE A 70 -3.56 8.59 5.89
N SER A 71 -4.81 8.71 6.35
CA SER A 71 -5.34 7.90 7.44
C SER A 71 -6.28 6.85 6.86
N PRO A 72 -6.21 5.58 7.30
CA PRO A 72 -7.13 4.55 6.84
C PRO A 72 -8.56 4.93 7.20
N LEU A 73 -9.46 4.93 6.22
CA LEU A 73 -10.89 5.09 6.52
C LEU A 73 -11.42 3.88 7.32
N PRO A 74 -12.49 4.04 8.12
CA PRO A 74 -12.94 3.00 9.06
C PRO A 74 -13.20 1.61 8.47
N CYS A 75 -13.52 1.52 7.18
CA CYS A 75 -13.82 0.26 6.49
C CYS A 75 -12.60 -0.39 5.83
N PHE A 76 -11.45 0.30 5.78
CA PHE A 76 -10.23 -0.23 5.17
C PHE A 76 -9.77 -1.50 5.89
N ARG A 77 -9.39 -2.50 5.10
CA ARG A 77 -8.79 -3.76 5.58
C ARG A 77 -7.68 -4.17 4.63
N LEU A 78 -6.57 -4.64 5.19
CA LEU A 78 -5.51 -5.31 4.43
C LEU A 78 -5.62 -6.82 4.70
N VAL A 79 -5.80 -7.61 3.66
CA VAL A 79 -5.91 -9.08 3.73
C VAL A 79 -4.75 -9.68 2.96
N LEU A 80 -4.07 -10.65 3.57
CA LEU A 80 -2.92 -11.35 2.99
C LEU A 80 -3.36 -12.76 2.59
N HIS A 81 -3.17 -13.12 1.33
CA HIS A 81 -3.52 -14.42 0.74
C HIS A 81 -2.31 -15.14 0.13
#